data_AF-A0A699X6G1-F1
#
_entry.id   AF-A0A699X6G1-F1
#
_cell.length_a   1.000
_cell.length_b   1.000
_cell.length_c   1.000
_cell.angle_alpha   90.00
_cell.angle_beta   90.00
_cell.angle_gamma   90.00
#
_symmetry.space_group_name_H-M   'P 1'
#
loop_
_entity.id
_entity.type
_entity.pdbx_description
1 polymer ?
#
loop_
_entity_poly.entity_id
_entity_poly.type
_entity_poly.pdbx_seq_one_letter_code
_entity_poly.pdbx_strand_id
1 'polypeptide(L)'
;TERAARECTYTDFLKCQPLPFKSTEGVVSLSKLCERMESVFHISNCTAENQVKFATCTLHSVALTWWNTHVQTVGHEAAYGMS
;
A
#
# COMPACT_ATOMS: atom_id res chain seq x y z
N THR A 1 -0.38 10.61 -30.75
CA THR A 1 -0.14 11.18 -29.40
C THR A 1 -0.30 10.05 -28.42
N GLU A 2 0.82 9.51 -27.93
CA GLU A 2 0.79 8.58 -26.81
C GLU A 2 0.13 9.33 -25.64
N ARG A 3 -1.07 8.92 -25.25
CA ARG A 3 -1.72 9.46 -24.06
C ARG A 3 -0.86 8.95 -22.91
N ALA A 4 0.06 9.78 -22.41
CA ALA A 4 0.81 9.47 -21.20
C ALA A 4 -0.21 8.99 -20.17
N ALA A 5 -0.14 7.72 -19.81
CA ALA A 5 -1.04 7.13 -18.84
C ALA A 5 -0.83 7.93 -17.54
N ARG A 6 -1.87 8.64 -17.10
CA ARG A 6 -1.79 9.48 -15.91
C ARG A 6 -1.38 8.59 -14.74
N GLU A 7 -0.27 8.93 -14.09
CA GLU A 7 0.18 8.22 -12.90
C GLU A 7 -0.87 8.31 -11.78
N CYS A 8 -1.05 7.19 -11.08
CA CYS A 8 -1.85 7.09 -9.87
C CYS A 8 -1.40 8.09 -8.81
N THR A 9 -2.30 8.95 -8.36
CA THR A 9 -2.05 9.80 -7.20
C THR A 9 -2.58 9.14 -5.92
N TYR A 10 -2.09 9.58 -4.75
CA TYR A 10 -2.63 9.13 -3.46
C TYR A 10 -4.15 9.38 -3.36
N THR A 11 -4.65 10.48 -3.93
CA THR A 11 -6.09 10.79 -3.98
C THR A 11 -6.86 9.80 -4.85
N ASP A 12 -6.29 9.34 -5.96
CA ASP A 12 -6.90 8.30 -6.79
C ASP A 12 -6.97 6.97 -6.03
N PHE A 13 -5.91 6.61 -5.31
CA PHE A 13 -5.88 5.44 -4.45
C PHE A 13 -6.94 5.47 -3.34
N LEU A 14 -7.10 6.60 -2.66
CA LEU A 14 -8.13 6.74 -1.61
C LEU A 14 -9.56 6.63 -2.14
N LYS A 15 -9.83 7.03 -3.40
CA LYS A 15 -11.15 6.85 -4.03
C LYS A 15 -11.51 5.37 -4.19
N CYS A 16 -10.54 4.46 -4.24
CA CYS A 16 -10.76 3.02 -4.27
C CYS A 16 -11.17 2.44 -2.91
N GLN A 17 -11.27 3.28 -1.87
CA GLN A 17 -11.66 2.93 -0.50
C GLN A 17 -10.87 1.71 0.00
N PRO A 18 -9.55 1.86 0.18
CA PRO A 18 -8.72 0.76 0.66
C PRO A 18 -9.24 0.31 2.04
N LEU A 19 -9.33 -1.01 2.23
CA LEU A 19 -9.82 -1.58 3.49
C LEU A 19 -8.74 -1.41 4.57
N PRO A 20 -9.08 -0.92 5.77
CA PRO A 20 -8.17 -0.94 6.89
C PRO A 20 -7.93 -2.39 7.33
N PHE A 21 -6.67 -2.74 7.57
CA PHE A 21 -6.26 -4.04 8.07
C PHE A 21 -5.81 -3.96 9.52
N LYS A 22 -6.37 -4.86 10.34
CA LYS A 22 -5.97 -5.04 11.73
C LYS A 22 -5.19 -6.35 11.85
N SER A 23 -4.08 -6.35 12.59
CA SER A 23 -3.26 -7.56 12.75
C SER A 23 -3.96 -8.73 13.46
N THR A 24 -5.18 -8.53 13.99
CA THR A 24 -6.03 -9.58 14.58
C THR A 24 -6.80 -10.37 13.52
N GLU A 25 -6.81 -9.90 12.28
CA GLU A 25 -7.44 -10.59 11.16
C GLU A 25 -6.49 -11.69 10.64
N GLY A 26 -7.01 -12.90 10.42
CA GLY A 26 -6.19 -14.06 10.06
C GLY A 26 -5.56 -13.99 8.67
N VAL A 27 -4.75 -15.00 8.33
CA VAL A 27 -4.00 -15.11 7.05
C VAL A 27 -4.90 -15.00 5.81
N VAL A 28 -6.14 -15.48 5.89
CA VAL A 28 -7.12 -15.36 4.79
C VAL A 28 -7.49 -13.90 4.52
N SER A 29 -7.66 -13.09 5.57
CA SER A 29 -7.95 -11.65 5.43
C SER A 29 -6.75 -10.89 4.88
N LEU A 30 -5.53 -11.28 5.28
CA LEU A 30 -4.29 -10.75 4.72
C LEU A 30 -4.19 -11.03 3.22
N SER A 31 -4.38 -12.28 2.78
CA SER A 31 -4.34 -12.64 1.35
C SER A 31 -5.32 -11.81 0.53
N LYS A 32 -6.57 -11.71 1.02
CA LYS A 32 -7.62 -10.96 0.33
C LYS A 32 -7.33 -9.45 0.28
N LEU A 33 -6.67 -8.90 1.30
CA LEU A 33 -6.22 -7.52 1.28
C LEU A 33 -5.13 -7.31 0.23
N CYS A 34 -4.13 -8.20 0.17
CA CYS A 34 -3.05 -8.13 -0.81
C CYS A 34 -3.60 -8.19 -2.24
N GLU A 35 -4.43 -9.18 -2.55
CA GLU A 35 -5.08 -9.33 -3.86
C GLU A 35 -5.88 -8.08 -4.26
N ARG A 36 -6.59 -7.47 -3.29
CA ARG A 36 -7.32 -6.22 -3.54
C ARG A 36 -6.37 -5.05 -3.81
N MET A 37 -5.28 -4.94 -3.07
CA MET A 37 -4.30 -3.86 -3.25
C MET A 37 -3.63 -3.95 -4.62
N GLU A 38 -3.23 -5.16 -5.02
CA GLU A 38 -2.66 -5.44 -6.35
C GLU A 38 -3.62 -5.02 -7.47
N SER A 39 -4.90 -5.34 -7.33
CA SER A 39 -5.94 -4.93 -8.29
C SER A 39 -6.08 -3.40 -8.37
N VAL A 40 -6.10 -2.71 -7.22
CA VAL A 40 -6.18 -1.24 -7.16
C VAL A 40 -4.95 -0.60 -7.79
N PHE A 41 -3.75 -1.11 -7.52
CA PHE A 41 -2.51 -0.61 -8.13
C PHE A 41 -2.50 -0.80 -9.63
N HIS A 42 -2.95 -1.95 -10.12
CA HIS A 42 -3.03 -2.25 -11.54
C HIS A 42 -4.03 -1.33 -12.27
N ILE A 43 -5.27 -1.22 -11.76
CA ILE A 43 -6.32 -0.40 -12.39
C ILE A 43 -5.97 1.09 -12.37
N SER A 44 -5.33 1.55 -11.29
CA SER A 44 -4.98 2.96 -11.10
C SER A 44 -3.66 3.35 -11.76
N ASN A 45 -2.91 2.39 -12.32
CA ASN A 45 -1.57 2.60 -12.88
C ASN A 45 -0.59 3.18 -11.84
N CYS A 46 -0.54 2.58 -10.63
CA CYS A 46 0.38 3.01 -9.58
C CYS A 46 1.77 2.42 -9.80
N THR A 47 2.77 3.30 -9.87
CA THR A 47 4.18 2.93 -9.98
C THR A 47 4.63 2.13 -8.77
N ALA A 48 5.57 1.21 -8.96
CA ALA A 48 6.11 0.37 -7.89
C ALA A 48 6.52 1.21 -6.66
N GLU A 49 7.22 2.33 -6.89
CA GLU A 49 7.66 3.27 -5.85
C GLU A 49 6.53 3.80 -4.94
N ASN A 50 5.31 3.92 -5.49
CA ASN A 50 4.16 4.43 -4.75
C ASN A 50 3.32 3.32 -4.08
N GLN A 51 3.48 2.06 -4.49
CA GLN A 51 2.65 0.96 -3.98
C GLN A 51 2.83 0.76 -2.47
N VAL A 52 4.09 0.65 -2.01
CA VAL A 52 4.39 0.52 -0.57
C VAL A 52 3.95 1.77 0.19
N LYS A 53 4.22 2.97 -0.36
CA LYS A 53 3.82 4.25 0.25
C LYS A 53 2.30 4.36 0.43
N PHE A 54 1.51 3.82 -0.50
CA PHE A 54 0.04 3.88 -0.42
C PHE A 54 -0.53 2.74 0.43
N ALA A 55 0.02 1.53 0.32
CA ALA A 55 -0.41 0.38 1.11
C ALA A 55 -0.30 0.62 2.62
N THR A 56 0.70 1.38 3.08
CA THR A 56 0.90 1.66 4.51
C THR A 56 -0.25 2.42 5.14
N CYS A 57 -1.04 3.18 4.36
CA CYS A 57 -2.22 3.87 4.88
C CYS A 57 -3.34 2.89 5.30
N THR A 58 -3.22 1.62 4.92
CA THR A 58 -4.18 0.56 5.29
C THR A 58 -3.82 -0.15 6.59
N LEU A 59 -2.62 0.10 7.14
CA LEU A 59 -2.18 -0.55 8.37
C LEU A 59 -2.78 0.16 9.59
N HIS A 60 -3.37 -0.61 10.49
CA HIS A 60 -3.92 -0.10 11.75
C HIS A 60 -3.36 -0.85 12.97
N SER A 61 -3.43 -0.17 14.13
CA SER A 61 -3.10 -0.75 15.43
C SER A 61 -1.70 -1.39 15.44
N VAL A 62 -1.58 -2.65 15.88
CA VAL A 62 -0.32 -3.37 16.01
C VAL A 62 0.43 -3.47 14.67
N ALA A 63 -0.26 -3.58 13.53
CA ALA A 63 0.37 -3.61 12.21
C ALA A 63 1.06 -2.27 11.88
N LEU A 64 0.42 -1.15 12.23
CA LEU A 64 1.01 0.19 12.04
C LEU A 64 2.20 0.40 12.98
N THR A 65 2.11 -0.04 14.24
CA THR A 65 3.23 0.02 15.18
C THR A 65 4.42 -0.78 14.66
N TRP A 66 4.19 -1.99 14.17
CA TRP A 66 5.25 -2.83 13.57
C TRP A 66 5.90 -2.14 12.37
N TRP A 67 5.10 -1.58 11.45
CA TRP A 67 5.62 -0.85 10.29
C TRP A 67 6.48 0.36 10.70
N ASN A 68 6.03 1.14 11.67
CA ASN A 68 6.80 2.29 12.15
C ASN A 68 8.14 1.87 12.77
N THR A 69 8.18 0.77 13.53
CA THR A 69 9.43 0.21 14.06
C THR A 69 10.34 -0.29 12.94
N HIS A 70 9.78 -0.92 11.90
CA HIS A 70 10.55 -1.34 10.73
C HIS A 70 11.20 -0.15 10.03
N VAL A 71 10.43 0.91 9.71
CA VAL A 71 10.94 2.14 9.10
C VAL A 71 12.04 2.80 9.96
N GLN A 72 11.90 2.80 11.28
CA GLN A 72 12.95 3.30 12.18
C GLN A 72 14.22 2.45 12.15
N THR A 73 14.09 1.15 11.95
CA THR A 73 15.22 0.20 11.97
C THR A 73 15.99 0.22 10.67
N VAL A 74 15.31 0.24 9.52
CA VAL A 74 15.95 0.13 8.20
C VAL A 74 16.12 1.48 7.49
N GLY A 75 15.45 2.53 7.96
CA GLY A 75 15.43 3.84 7.32
C GLY A 75 14.33 3.99 6.26
N HIS A 76 13.93 5.24 5.97
CA HIS A 76 12.83 5.53 5.05
C HIS A 76 13.08 5.03 3.62
N GLU A 77 14.25 5.33 3.06
CA GLU A 77 14.61 4.93 1.69
C GLU A 77 14.56 3.40 1.52
N ALA A 78 15.14 2.65 2.46
CA ALA A 78 15.13 1.20 2.40
C ALA A 78 13.74 0.61 2.61
N ALA A 79 12.94 1.16 3.54
CA ALA A 79 11.60 0.65 3.83
C ALA A 79 10.62 0.88 2.67
N TYR A 80 10.67 2.05 2.02
CA TYR A 80 9.75 2.39 0.92
C TYR A 80 10.27 1.96 -0.45
N GLY A 81 11.56 1.62 -0.58
CA GLY A 81 12.16 1.05 -1.78
C GLY A 81 11.95 -0.45 -1.97
N MET A 82 11.18 -1.12 -1.11
CA MET A 82 10.90 -2.56 -1.16
C MET A 82 9.92 -2.98 -2.29
N SER A 83 9.67 -2.12 -3.27
CA SER A 83 8.68 -2.31 -4.33
C SER A 83 9.15 -3.21 -5.47
#